data_AF-A0A6A6QE81-F1
#
_entry.id   AF-A0A6A6QE81-F1
#
_cell.length_a   1.000
_cell.length_b   1.000
_cell.length_c   1.000
_cell.angle_alpha   90.00
_cell.angle_beta   90.00
_cell.angle_gamma   90.00
#
_symmetry.space_group_name_H-M   'P 1'
#
loop_
_entity.id
_entity.type
_entity.pdbx_description
1 polymer ?
#
loop_
_entity_poly.entity_id
_entity_poly.type
_entity_poly.pdbx_seq_one_letter_code
_entity_poly.pdbx_strand_id
1 'polypeptide(L)'
;LSQFREALFVSIKNDPARWLSLSVDLESPSIYTEALIHLVGSYPAWPWATPRSEIAAGVHRLIKAKSQHLIKLSALVERDLFLNSIEGADGKYVTMESDFEAWMPAQMFRDWFCREVRAAAFKNSDATNPMRIGALYRRIRKGGDAYLPFDEVLKTLMLRVRNKTDSWSELADDLKMLKEYATKTVAEITTNKLLLDLEANTIGYLTCVEVTPADYPWAVMGEEFA
;
A
#
# COMPACT_ATOMS: atom_id res chain seq x y z
N LEU A 1 -28.12 2.35 13.37
CA LEU A 1 -27.05 1.47 13.92
C LEU A 1 -25.76 1.55 13.10
N SER A 2 -25.80 1.49 11.76
CA SER A 2 -24.60 1.64 10.91
C SER A 2 -23.90 3.00 11.05
N GLN A 3 -24.66 4.10 11.10
CA GLN A 3 -24.08 5.46 11.24
C GLN A 3 -23.28 5.68 12.53
N PHE A 4 -23.75 5.15 13.67
CA PHE A 4 -23.00 5.25 14.93
C PHE A 4 -21.71 4.45 14.91
N ARG A 5 -21.73 3.28 14.25
CA ARG A 5 -20.55 2.45 14.04
C ARG A 5 -19.52 3.18 13.18
N GLU A 6 -19.94 3.75 12.06
CA GLU A 6 -19.07 4.52 11.17
C GLU A 6 -18.47 5.74 11.88
N ALA A 7 -19.28 6.51 12.61
CA ALA A 7 -18.81 7.67 13.37
C ALA A 7 -17.73 7.31 14.40
N LEU A 8 -17.83 6.15 15.07
CA LEU A 8 -16.81 5.64 15.98
C LEU A 8 -15.49 5.42 15.26
N PHE A 9 -15.48 4.66 14.16
CA PHE A 9 -14.23 4.35 13.44
C PHE A 9 -13.61 5.58 12.78
N VAL A 10 -14.43 6.52 12.30
CA VAL A 10 -13.93 7.84 11.84
C VAL A 10 -13.26 8.59 12.99
N SER A 11 -13.84 8.56 14.19
CA SER A 11 -13.25 9.17 15.37
C SER A 11 -11.92 8.51 15.76
N ILE A 12 -11.82 7.18 15.62
CA ILE A 12 -10.58 6.43 15.84
C ILE A 12 -9.51 6.88 14.84
N LYS A 13 -9.81 6.93 13.54
CA LYS A 13 -8.88 7.41 12.51
C LYS A 13 -8.35 8.83 12.78
N ASN A 14 -9.20 9.70 13.32
CA ASN A 14 -8.86 11.09 13.61
C ASN A 14 -7.94 11.29 14.83
N ASP A 15 -7.92 10.35 15.78
CA ASP A 15 -6.96 10.36 16.89
C ASP A 15 -6.73 8.95 17.47
N PRO A 16 -6.06 8.05 16.73
CA PRO A 16 -5.98 6.64 17.07
C PRO A 16 -5.24 6.41 18.39
N ALA A 17 -4.27 7.26 18.74
CA ALA A 17 -3.56 7.16 20.01
C ALA A 17 -4.48 7.30 21.23
N ARG A 18 -5.41 8.28 21.20
CA ARG A 18 -6.41 8.45 22.25
C ARG A 18 -7.31 7.23 22.39
N TRP A 19 -7.80 6.71 21.27
CA TRP A 19 -8.71 5.58 21.25
C TRP A 19 -8.01 4.27 21.61
N LEU A 20 -6.72 4.14 21.29
CA LEU A 20 -5.90 3.02 21.72
C LEU A 20 -5.82 2.98 23.25
N SER A 21 -5.51 4.09 23.91
CA SER A 21 -5.46 4.16 25.38
C SER A 21 -6.82 3.82 26.00
N LEU A 22 -7.90 4.41 25.50
CA LEU A 22 -9.26 4.09 25.96
C LEU A 22 -9.61 2.61 25.76
N SER A 23 -9.17 2.00 24.66
CA SER A 23 -9.46 0.59 24.38
C SER A 23 -8.79 -0.37 25.35
N VAL A 24 -7.71 0.04 26.03
CA VAL A 24 -7.07 -0.75 27.10
C VAL A 24 -7.98 -0.82 28.32
N ASP A 25 -8.50 0.31 28.78
CA ASP A 25 -9.40 0.35 29.94
C ASP A 25 -10.73 -0.37 29.67
N LEU A 26 -11.19 -0.34 28.41
CA LEU A 26 -12.40 -1.02 27.96
C LEU A 26 -12.17 -2.49 27.57
N GLU A 27 -10.92 -2.94 27.52
CA GLU A 27 -10.50 -4.23 26.98
C GLU A 27 -11.16 -4.54 25.61
N SER A 28 -11.26 -3.54 24.74
CA SER A 28 -12.02 -3.63 23.48
C SER A 28 -11.10 -4.02 22.31
N PRO A 29 -11.16 -5.27 21.80
CA PRO A 29 -10.27 -5.70 20.71
C PRO A 29 -10.50 -4.93 19.41
N SER A 30 -11.75 -4.54 19.13
CA SER A 30 -12.13 -3.84 17.90
C SER A 30 -11.56 -2.42 17.87
N ILE A 31 -11.69 -1.66 18.96
CA ILE A 31 -11.14 -0.30 19.05
C ILE A 31 -9.61 -0.34 19.04
N TYR A 32 -9.02 -1.27 19.80
CA TYR A 32 -7.56 -1.43 19.86
C TYR A 32 -6.97 -1.79 18.51
N THR A 33 -7.56 -2.76 17.82
CA THR A 33 -7.11 -3.20 16.50
C THR A 33 -7.19 -2.08 15.48
N GLU A 34 -8.33 -1.39 15.38
CA GLU A 34 -8.48 -0.27 14.44
C GLU A 34 -7.42 0.82 14.71
N ALA A 35 -7.31 1.25 15.97
CA ALA A 35 -6.35 2.27 16.37
C ALA A 35 -4.91 1.85 16.09
N LEU A 36 -4.53 0.61 16.43
CA LEU A 36 -3.17 0.11 16.24
C LEU A 36 -2.80 0.06 14.75
N ILE A 37 -3.72 -0.38 13.87
CA ILE A 37 -3.46 -0.44 12.42
C ILE A 37 -3.16 0.97 11.87
N HIS A 38 -3.90 2.00 12.29
CA HIS A 38 -3.63 3.38 11.90
C HIS A 38 -2.24 3.86 12.33
N LEU A 39 -1.87 3.58 13.59
CA LEU A 39 -0.57 3.95 14.15
C LEU A 39 0.59 3.23 13.45
N VAL A 40 0.45 1.93 13.21
CA VAL A 40 1.45 1.10 12.52
C VAL A 40 1.63 1.55 11.07
N GLY A 41 0.53 1.74 10.34
CA GLY A 41 0.56 2.11 8.93
C GLY A 41 1.10 3.52 8.69
N SER A 42 0.92 4.44 9.63
CA SER A 42 1.41 5.81 9.50
C SER A 42 2.82 6.03 10.05
N TYR A 43 3.37 5.11 10.85
CA TYR A 43 4.68 5.28 11.47
C TYR A 43 5.79 5.45 10.41
N PRO A 44 6.74 6.40 10.55
CA PRO A 44 6.98 7.27 11.70
C PRO A 44 6.32 8.66 11.58
N ALA A 45 5.27 8.84 10.78
CA ALA A 45 4.45 10.05 10.85
C ALA A 45 3.58 10.04 12.11
N TRP A 46 3.15 11.23 12.56
CA TRP A 46 2.24 11.38 13.70
C TRP A 46 1.42 12.67 13.57
N PRO A 47 0.44 12.68 12.67
CA PRO A 47 -0.35 13.89 12.41
C PRO A 47 -1.46 14.13 13.45
N TRP A 48 -1.50 13.37 14.54
CA TRP A 48 -2.60 13.38 15.51
C TRP A 48 -2.29 14.23 16.75
N ALA A 49 -3.36 14.72 17.38
CA ALA A 49 -3.28 15.63 18.52
C ALA A 49 -2.69 14.96 19.77
N THR A 50 -3.09 13.71 20.05
CA THR A 50 -2.58 12.97 21.22
C THR A 50 -1.09 12.68 21.05
N PRO A 51 -0.21 13.19 21.93
CA PRO A 51 1.22 13.01 21.83
C PRO A 51 1.65 11.56 21.91
N ARG A 52 2.74 11.21 21.21
CA ARG A 52 3.38 9.89 21.32
C ARG A 52 3.68 9.50 22.77
N SER A 53 4.10 10.45 23.61
CA SER A 53 4.45 10.21 25.00
C SER A 53 3.30 9.65 25.85
N GLU A 54 2.04 9.79 25.41
CA GLU A 54 0.88 9.25 26.12
C GLU A 54 0.65 7.75 25.89
N ILE A 55 1.35 7.15 24.92
CA ILE A 55 1.28 5.71 24.67
C ILE A 55 2.36 4.98 25.49
N ALA A 56 1.97 3.86 26.10
CA ALA A 56 2.88 3.00 26.85
C ALA A 56 4.09 2.53 26.01
N ALA A 57 5.26 2.46 26.63
CA ALA A 57 6.52 2.12 25.95
C ALA A 57 6.49 0.74 25.26
N GLY A 58 5.76 -0.24 25.82
CA GLY A 58 5.56 -1.55 25.19
C GLY A 58 4.83 -1.45 23.86
N VAL A 59 3.79 -0.62 23.81
CA VAL A 59 2.99 -0.40 22.61
C VAL A 59 3.78 0.38 21.54
N HIS A 60 4.64 1.33 21.94
CA HIS A 60 5.59 1.96 20.99
C HIS A 60 6.52 0.95 20.32
N ARG A 61 7.07 0.01 21.11
CA ARG A 61 7.92 -1.06 20.56
C ARG A 61 7.13 -1.93 19.58
N LEU A 62 5.88 -2.25 19.90
CA LEU A 62 4.99 -3.01 19.04
C LEU A 62 4.71 -2.27 17.72
N ILE A 63 4.33 -0.99 17.78
CA ILE A 63 4.07 -0.15 16.60
C ILE A 63 5.28 -0.14 15.68
N LYS A 64 6.47 0.12 16.25
CA LYS A 64 7.73 0.14 15.49
C LYS A 64 8.03 -1.23 14.86
N ALA A 65 7.89 -2.32 15.61
CA ALA A 65 8.18 -3.66 15.11
C ALA A 65 7.25 -4.07 13.95
N LYS A 66 5.94 -3.86 14.09
CA LYS A 66 4.97 -4.15 13.02
C LYS A 66 5.15 -3.22 11.81
N SER A 67 5.47 -1.95 12.03
CA SER A 67 5.76 -1.01 10.93
C SER A 67 7.02 -1.42 10.15
N GLN A 68 8.08 -1.86 10.84
CA GLN A 68 9.26 -2.42 10.18
C GLN A 68 8.95 -3.68 9.37
N HIS A 69 8.01 -4.52 9.82
CA HIS A 69 7.54 -5.66 9.05
C HIS A 69 6.81 -5.21 7.77
N LEU A 70 5.90 -4.24 7.86
CA LEU A 70 5.24 -3.65 6.68
C LEU A 70 6.23 -3.08 5.66
N ILE A 71 7.27 -2.38 6.13
CA ILE A 71 8.31 -1.82 5.25
C ILE A 71 9.04 -2.94 4.50
N LYS A 72 9.34 -4.06 5.17
CA LYS A 72 9.96 -5.23 4.52
C LYS A 72 9.04 -5.86 3.48
N LEU A 73 7.75 -6.02 3.78
CA LEU A 73 6.76 -6.51 2.82
C LEU A 73 6.64 -5.57 1.61
N SER A 74 6.59 -4.25 1.84
CA SER A 74 6.58 -3.25 0.78
C SER A 74 7.81 -3.37 -0.11
N ALA A 75 9.01 -3.51 0.47
CA ALA A 75 10.24 -3.66 -0.31
C ALA A 75 10.26 -4.91 -1.19
N LEU A 76 9.66 -6.02 -0.74
CA LEU A 76 9.51 -7.24 -1.57
C LEU A 76 8.55 -7.00 -2.74
N VAL A 77 7.40 -6.37 -2.49
CA VAL A 77 6.45 -5.98 -3.53
C VAL A 77 7.08 -5.02 -4.53
N GLU A 78 7.80 -4.00 -4.06
CA GLU A 78 8.50 -3.03 -4.90
C GLU A 78 9.54 -3.69 -5.80
N ARG A 79 10.32 -4.63 -5.27
CA ARG A 79 11.27 -5.43 -6.06
C ARG A 79 10.53 -6.19 -7.15
N ASP A 80 9.47 -6.90 -6.82
CA ASP A 80 8.77 -7.76 -7.77
C ASP A 80 8.06 -6.95 -8.87
N LEU A 81 7.51 -5.78 -8.52
CA LEU A 81 6.97 -4.84 -9.50
C LEU A 81 8.09 -4.21 -10.35
N PHE A 82 9.23 -3.87 -9.78
CA PHE A 82 10.36 -3.32 -10.52
C PHE A 82 10.95 -4.33 -11.52
N LEU A 83 10.95 -5.62 -11.17
CA LEU A 83 11.42 -6.70 -12.04
C LEU A 83 10.35 -7.21 -13.02
N ASN A 84 9.11 -6.69 -12.95
CA ASN A 84 8.02 -7.08 -13.84
C ASN A 84 8.41 -6.86 -15.31
N SER A 85 8.21 -7.87 -16.15
CA SER A 85 8.56 -7.88 -17.57
C SER A 85 7.66 -8.85 -18.32
N ILE A 86 7.71 -8.81 -19.65
CA ILE A 86 6.98 -9.74 -20.53
C ILE A 86 7.91 -10.91 -20.88
N GLU A 87 7.37 -12.12 -20.92
CA GLU A 87 8.05 -13.34 -21.34
C GLU A 87 7.64 -13.67 -22.77
N GLY A 88 8.63 -13.83 -23.65
CA GLY A 88 8.40 -14.23 -25.03
C GLY A 88 8.06 -15.71 -25.16
N ALA A 89 7.70 -16.15 -26.37
CA ALA A 89 7.31 -17.53 -26.63
C ALA A 89 8.43 -18.57 -26.35
N ASP A 90 9.69 -18.15 -26.29
CA ASP A 90 10.85 -18.98 -25.96
C ASP A 90 11.11 -19.11 -24.44
N GLY A 91 10.24 -18.52 -23.62
CA GLY A 91 10.34 -18.52 -22.16
C GLY A 91 11.36 -17.52 -21.60
N LYS A 92 11.93 -16.65 -22.44
CA LYS A 92 12.87 -15.61 -22.00
C LYS A 92 12.18 -14.27 -21.89
N TYR A 93 12.66 -13.43 -20.97
CA TYR A 93 12.19 -12.06 -20.88
C TYR A 93 12.56 -11.25 -22.12
N VAL A 94 11.59 -10.47 -22.60
CA VAL A 94 11.81 -9.57 -23.74
C VAL A 94 12.88 -8.54 -23.42
N THR A 95 13.73 -8.28 -24.41
CA THR A 95 14.81 -7.29 -24.40
C THR A 95 14.60 -6.31 -25.54
N MET A 96 15.33 -5.20 -25.53
CA MET A 96 15.27 -4.22 -26.62
C MET A 96 15.61 -4.86 -27.97
N GLU A 97 16.55 -5.82 -27.97
CA GLU A 97 17.05 -6.50 -29.16
C GLU A 97 16.16 -7.66 -29.62
N SER A 98 15.53 -8.37 -28.68
CA SER A 98 14.71 -9.55 -29.00
C SER A 98 13.31 -9.19 -29.47
N ASP A 99 12.68 -8.22 -28.80
CA ASP A 99 11.32 -7.78 -29.09
C ASP A 99 11.12 -6.36 -28.54
N PHE A 100 11.37 -5.38 -29.42
CA PHE A 100 11.28 -3.97 -29.05
C PHE A 100 9.84 -3.54 -28.73
N GLU A 101 8.84 -4.07 -29.44
CA GLU A 101 7.44 -3.67 -29.26
C GLU A 101 6.91 -4.09 -27.88
N ALA A 102 7.22 -5.31 -27.42
CA ALA A 102 6.86 -5.79 -26.09
C ALA A 102 7.78 -5.25 -24.97
N TRP A 103 9.06 -5.00 -25.27
CA TRP A 103 10.00 -4.45 -24.30
C TRP A 103 9.65 -3.01 -23.88
N MET A 104 9.17 -2.19 -24.82
CA MET A 104 8.81 -0.79 -24.57
C MET A 104 7.73 -0.59 -23.48
N PRO A 105 6.55 -1.24 -23.51
CA PRO A 105 5.56 -1.11 -22.45
C PRO A 105 6.08 -1.60 -21.09
N ALA A 106 6.94 -2.63 -21.06
CA ALA A 106 7.59 -3.06 -19.82
C ALA A 106 8.50 -1.96 -19.23
N GLN A 107 9.26 -1.24 -20.07
CA GLN A 107 10.05 -0.09 -19.61
C GLN A 107 9.18 1.08 -19.16
N MET A 108 8.09 1.38 -19.87
CA MET A 108 7.15 2.42 -19.49
C MET A 108 6.49 2.12 -18.14
N PHE A 109 6.18 0.85 -17.87
CA PHE A 109 5.69 0.40 -16.56
C PHE A 109 6.72 0.66 -15.46
N ARG A 110 7.98 0.24 -15.68
CA ARG A 110 9.07 0.44 -14.70
C ARG A 110 9.32 1.93 -14.41
N ASP A 111 9.41 2.76 -15.45
CA ASP A 111 9.57 4.22 -15.29
C ASP A 111 8.40 4.83 -14.50
N TRP A 112 7.16 4.53 -14.91
CA TRP A 112 5.97 5.01 -14.22
C TRP A 112 5.97 4.60 -12.75
N PHE A 113 6.23 3.32 -12.47
CA PHE A 113 6.26 2.78 -11.12
C PHE A 113 7.32 3.48 -10.27
N CYS A 114 8.55 3.63 -10.77
CA CYS A 114 9.62 4.33 -10.07
C CYS A 114 9.25 5.78 -9.75
N ARG A 115 8.61 6.50 -10.68
CA ARG A 115 8.13 7.88 -10.43
C ARG A 115 7.05 7.93 -9.37
N GLU A 116 6.09 7.01 -9.39
CA GLU A 116 5.02 6.95 -8.40
C GLU A 116 5.53 6.56 -7.02
N VAL A 117 6.41 5.57 -6.91
CA VAL A 117 7.07 5.20 -5.63
C VAL A 117 7.87 6.37 -5.09
N ARG A 118 8.64 7.07 -5.94
CA ARG A 118 9.35 8.29 -5.54
C ARG A 118 8.38 9.35 -5.02
N ALA A 119 7.27 9.59 -5.71
CA ALA A 119 6.27 10.55 -5.28
C ALA A 119 5.61 10.14 -3.94
N ALA A 120 5.38 8.85 -3.72
CA ALA A 120 4.84 8.32 -2.48
C ALA A 120 5.85 8.34 -1.31
N ALA A 121 7.14 8.21 -1.58
CA ALA A 121 8.22 8.17 -0.59
C ALA A 121 8.79 9.56 -0.24
N PHE A 122 8.87 10.51 -1.18
CA PHE A 122 9.51 11.81 -0.98
C PHE A 122 8.54 12.94 -0.61
N LYS A 123 7.22 12.79 -0.85
CA LYS A 123 6.22 13.72 -0.26
C LYS A 123 6.05 13.55 1.26
N ASN A 124 6.89 12.72 1.87
CA ASN A 124 7.00 12.51 3.33
C ASN A 124 7.79 13.62 4.05
N SER A 125 8.27 14.67 3.37
CA SER A 125 8.93 15.80 4.04
C SER A 125 7.96 16.70 4.81
N ASP A 126 6.67 16.67 4.47
CA ASP A 126 5.63 17.29 5.27
C ASP A 126 5.09 16.24 6.24
N ALA A 127 5.40 16.43 7.54
CA ALA A 127 4.98 15.56 8.65
C ALA A 127 3.44 15.37 8.78
N THR A 128 2.67 16.04 7.94
CA THR A 128 1.21 16.08 7.91
C THR A 128 0.57 15.07 6.95
N ASN A 129 1.33 14.47 6.02
CA ASN A 129 0.75 13.54 5.04
C ASN A 129 1.24 12.10 5.31
N PRO A 130 0.37 11.20 5.79
CA PRO A 130 0.78 9.84 6.08
C PRO A 130 1.13 9.10 4.78
N MET A 131 2.07 8.14 4.88
CA MET A 131 2.68 7.42 3.76
C MET A 131 1.66 7.05 2.68
N ARG A 132 1.85 7.51 1.43
CA ARG A 132 0.89 7.30 0.33
C ARG A 132 1.06 5.99 -0.44
N ILE A 133 2.00 5.16 0.00
CA ILE A 133 2.37 3.92 -0.71
C ILE A 133 1.21 2.93 -0.79
N GLY A 134 0.36 2.87 0.24
CA GLY A 134 -0.82 2.01 0.20
C GLY A 134 -1.84 2.44 -0.84
N ALA A 135 -2.02 3.75 -1.04
CA ALA A 135 -2.90 4.27 -2.09
C ALA A 135 -2.35 3.95 -3.48
N LEU A 136 -1.03 3.98 -3.68
CA LEU A 136 -0.40 3.53 -4.92
C LEU A 136 -0.68 2.05 -5.17
N TYR A 137 -0.46 1.17 -4.20
CA TYR A 137 -0.72 -0.26 -4.37
C TYR A 137 -2.19 -0.56 -4.61
N ARG A 138 -3.11 0.16 -3.95
CA ARG A 138 -4.55 0.03 -4.25
C ARG A 138 -4.88 0.48 -5.68
N ARG A 139 -4.23 1.53 -6.20
CA ARG A 139 -4.36 1.92 -7.61
C ARG A 139 -3.83 0.83 -8.55
N ILE A 140 -2.69 0.21 -8.21
CA ILE A 140 -2.15 -0.93 -8.97
C ILE A 140 -3.13 -2.10 -8.94
N ARG A 141 -3.70 -2.42 -7.77
CA ARG A 141 -4.69 -3.49 -7.56
C ARG A 141 -5.96 -3.28 -8.37
N LYS A 142 -6.38 -2.02 -8.57
CA LYS A 142 -7.55 -1.68 -9.40
C LYS A 142 -7.33 -2.04 -10.87
N GLY A 143 -6.09 -1.98 -11.36
CA GLY A 143 -5.75 -2.29 -12.75
C GLY A 143 -6.45 -1.38 -13.77
N GLY A 144 -6.60 -1.86 -15.00
CA GLY A 144 -7.29 -1.15 -16.08
C GLY A 144 -6.69 0.23 -16.35
N ASP A 145 -7.56 1.24 -16.50
CA ASP A 145 -7.17 2.63 -16.78
C ASP A 145 -6.78 3.43 -15.53
N ALA A 146 -6.68 2.79 -14.35
CA ALA A 146 -6.24 3.47 -13.13
C ALA A 146 -4.78 3.97 -13.23
N TYR A 147 -3.98 3.37 -14.13
CA TYR A 147 -2.64 3.79 -14.49
C TYR A 147 -2.26 3.26 -15.88
N LEU A 148 -1.38 3.97 -16.58
CA LEU A 148 -0.92 3.63 -17.93
C LEU A 148 -2.10 3.27 -18.87
N PRO A 149 -3.09 4.16 -19.04
CA PRO A 149 -4.23 3.88 -19.92
C PRO A 149 -3.74 3.68 -21.36
N PHE A 150 -4.37 2.74 -22.07
CA PHE A 150 -3.91 2.28 -23.39
C PHE A 150 -3.71 3.44 -24.37
N ASP A 151 -4.71 4.33 -24.49
CA ASP A 151 -4.67 5.44 -25.44
C ASP A 151 -3.51 6.42 -25.17
N GLU A 152 -3.15 6.66 -23.91
CA GLU A 152 -2.02 7.55 -23.56
C GLU A 152 -0.67 6.88 -23.85
N VAL A 153 -0.56 5.59 -23.58
CA VAL A 153 0.64 4.80 -23.88
C VAL A 153 0.85 4.74 -25.40
N LEU A 154 -0.17 4.34 -26.16
CA LEU A 154 -0.13 4.27 -27.62
C LEU A 154 0.22 5.63 -28.23
N LYS A 155 -0.45 6.70 -27.80
CA LYS A 155 -0.16 8.06 -28.25
C LYS A 155 1.30 8.44 -27.98
N THR A 156 1.83 8.09 -26.82
CA THR A 156 3.24 8.37 -26.47
C THR A 156 4.19 7.62 -27.39
N LEU A 157 3.93 6.33 -27.64
CA LEU A 157 4.73 5.50 -28.53
C LEU A 157 4.71 6.06 -29.96
N MET A 158 3.53 6.32 -30.52
CA MET A 158 3.40 6.88 -31.88
C MET A 158 4.08 8.25 -32.07
N LEU A 159 4.12 9.08 -31.02
CA LEU A 159 4.74 10.41 -31.08
C LEU A 159 6.25 10.41 -30.82
N ARG A 160 6.73 9.52 -29.95
CA ARG A 160 8.11 9.56 -29.43
C ARG A 160 9.00 8.47 -30.01
N VAL A 161 8.43 7.36 -30.43
CA VAL A 161 9.15 6.23 -31.02
C VAL A 161 8.99 6.31 -32.54
N ARG A 162 9.99 6.89 -33.20
CA ARG A 162 10.01 7.04 -34.67
C ARG A 162 10.68 5.83 -35.32
N ASN A 163 10.02 4.68 -35.25
CA ASN A 163 10.38 3.55 -36.09
C ASN A 163 9.20 3.23 -37.03
N LYS A 164 9.47 3.06 -38.32
CA LYS A 164 8.43 2.91 -39.35
C LYS A 164 7.85 1.50 -39.42
N THR A 165 8.52 0.53 -38.82
CA THR A 165 8.13 -0.88 -38.82
C THR A 165 7.17 -1.24 -37.70
N ASP A 166 7.12 -0.40 -36.65
CA ASP A 166 6.43 -0.77 -35.42
C ASP A 166 4.92 -0.54 -35.56
N SER A 167 4.13 -1.59 -35.32
CA SER A 167 2.68 -1.58 -35.48
C SER A 167 1.93 -1.43 -34.16
N TRP A 168 2.58 -1.79 -33.04
CA TRP A 168 1.99 -1.80 -31.69
C TRP A 168 0.73 -2.66 -31.60
N SER A 169 0.62 -3.70 -32.41
CA SER A 169 -0.59 -4.54 -32.50
C SER A 169 -0.84 -5.34 -31.22
N GLU A 170 0.22 -5.72 -30.50
CA GLU A 170 0.15 -6.53 -29.27
C GLU A 170 0.17 -5.68 -27.99
N LEU A 171 0.29 -4.34 -28.11
CA LEU A 171 0.42 -3.43 -26.98
C LEU A 171 -0.68 -3.58 -25.93
N ALA A 172 -1.92 -3.84 -26.36
CA ALA A 172 -3.05 -4.03 -25.45
C ALA A 172 -2.86 -5.28 -24.57
N ASP A 173 -2.38 -6.37 -25.17
CA ASP A 173 -2.13 -7.64 -24.48
C ASP A 173 -0.89 -7.56 -23.59
N ASP A 174 0.17 -6.89 -24.04
CA ASP A 174 1.38 -6.62 -23.26
C ASP A 174 1.07 -5.81 -21.99
N LEU A 175 0.33 -4.71 -22.14
CA LEU A 175 -0.10 -3.90 -21.00
C LEU A 175 -1.00 -4.69 -20.06
N LYS A 176 -1.89 -5.52 -20.60
CA LYS A 176 -2.75 -6.39 -19.79
C LYS A 176 -1.92 -7.39 -18.99
N MET A 177 -0.94 -8.06 -19.60
CA MET A 177 -0.05 -9.02 -18.93
C MET A 177 0.70 -8.38 -17.76
N LEU A 178 1.34 -7.22 -18.01
CA LEU A 178 2.06 -6.47 -16.98
C LEU A 178 1.15 -6.05 -15.82
N LYS A 179 -0.06 -5.56 -16.13
CA LYS A 179 -1.03 -5.11 -15.12
C LYS A 179 -1.63 -6.26 -14.33
N GLU A 180 -1.88 -7.41 -14.94
CA GLU A 180 -2.38 -8.60 -14.26
C GLU A 180 -1.35 -9.18 -13.28
N TYR A 181 -0.08 -9.25 -13.69
CA TYR A 181 1.01 -9.61 -12.79
C TYR A 181 1.06 -8.63 -11.61
N ALA A 182 1.12 -7.32 -11.89
CA ALA A 182 1.20 -6.30 -10.85
C ALA A 182 0.00 -6.35 -9.88
N THR A 183 -1.21 -6.59 -10.40
CA THR A 183 -2.45 -6.74 -9.62
C THR A 183 -2.35 -7.92 -8.65
N LYS A 184 -1.76 -9.04 -9.07
CA LYS A 184 -1.52 -10.22 -8.23
C LYS A 184 -0.45 -9.93 -7.18
N THR A 185 0.66 -9.31 -7.56
CA THR A 185 1.78 -8.98 -6.66
C THR A 185 1.34 -8.12 -5.46
N VAL A 186 0.45 -7.14 -5.68
CA VAL A 186 -0.03 -6.26 -4.62
C VAL A 186 -1.25 -6.79 -3.85
N ALA A 187 -1.75 -7.99 -4.17
CA ALA A 187 -3.03 -8.49 -3.64
C ALA A 187 -3.04 -8.55 -2.10
N GLU A 188 -2.02 -9.17 -1.51
CA GLU A 188 -1.94 -9.36 -0.06
C GLU A 188 -1.73 -8.03 0.67
N ILE A 189 -0.78 -7.22 0.22
CA ILE A 189 -0.40 -5.96 0.88
C ILE A 189 -1.50 -4.88 0.80
N THR A 190 -2.47 -5.04 -0.11
CA THR A 190 -3.61 -4.13 -0.25
C THR A 190 -4.84 -4.56 0.56
N THR A 191 -4.78 -5.67 1.28
CA THR A 191 -5.86 -6.12 2.16
C THR A 191 -6.20 -5.07 3.20
N ASN A 192 -7.48 -4.66 3.24
CA ASN A 192 -7.96 -3.73 4.25
C ASN A 192 -8.37 -4.49 5.53
N LYS A 193 -7.68 -4.25 6.64
CA LYS A 193 -8.04 -4.77 7.97
C LYS A 193 -8.74 -3.74 8.86
N LEU A 194 -8.98 -2.53 8.36
CA LEU A 194 -9.81 -1.54 9.03
C LEU A 194 -11.28 -1.76 8.73
N LEU A 195 -12.14 -1.23 9.60
CA LEU A 195 -13.59 -1.20 9.39
C LEU A 195 -14.05 0.00 8.56
N LEU A 196 -13.16 0.96 8.30
CA LEU A 196 -13.40 2.08 7.40
C LEU A 196 -13.17 1.73 5.93
N ASP A 197 -13.97 2.36 5.08
CA ASP A 197 -13.63 2.51 3.66
C ASP A 197 -12.41 3.44 3.51
N LEU A 198 -11.37 2.97 2.83
CA LEU A 198 -10.10 3.68 2.76
C LEU A 198 -10.15 4.92 1.87
N GLU A 199 -10.94 4.88 0.79
CA GLU A 199 -11.01 5.97 -0.19
C GLU A 199 -11.86 7.12 0.35
N ALA A 200 -13.06 6.82 0.86
CA ALA A 200 -13.95 7.78 1.51
C ALA A 200 -13.28 8.47 2.72
N ASN A 201 -12.37 7.76 3.39
CA ASN A 201 -11.64 8.28 4.56
C ASN A 201 -10.22 8.72 4.25
N THR A 202 -9.81 8.86 2.99
CA THR A 202 -8.48 9.40 2.59
C THR A 202 -7.28 8.71 3.27
N ILE A 203 -7.40 7.41 3.55
CA ILE A 203 -6.34 6.62 4.18
C ILE A 203 -5.32 6.25 3.11
N GLY A 204 -4.11 6.79 3.20
CA GLY A 204 -3.04 6.65 2.20
C GLY A 204 -2.09 5.47 2.43
N TYR A 205 -2.00 4.98 3.66
CA TYR A 205 -1.03 3.98 4.10
C TYR A 205 -1.54 2.55 3.94
N LEU A 206 -0.67 1.59 4.31
CA LEU A 206 -0.98 0.17 4.36
C LEU A 206 -1.80 -0.15 5.60
N THR A 207 -2.82 -0.99 5.42
CA THR A 207 -3.75 -1.38 6.47
C THR A 207 -3.85 -2.90 6.61
N CYS A 208 -2.94 -3.64 5.97
CA CYS A 208 -2.86 -5.11 6.01
C CYS A 208 -2.14 -5.64 7.27
N VAL A 209 -2.14 -4.89 8.36
CA VAL A 209 -1.45 -5.28 9.60
C VAL A 209 -2.28 -6.33 10.31
N GLU A 210 -1.68 -7.49 10.56
CA GLU A 210 -2.30 -8.49 11.43
C GLU A 210 -2.16 -8.07 12.90
N VAL A 211 -3.30 -7.99 13.58
CA VAL A 211 -3.40 -7.78 15.02
C VAL A 211 -4.02 -9.03 15.63
N THR A 212 -3.33 -9.61 16.58
CA THR A 212 -3.66 -10.89 17.20
C THR A 212 -3.92 -10.71 18.70
N PRO A 213 -4.53 -11.68 19.40
CA PRO A 213 -4.72 -11.59 20.84
C PRO A 213 -3.44 -11.34 21.65
N ALA A 214 -2.28 -11.83 21.17
CA ALA A 214 -0.99 -11.60 21.81
C ALA A 214 -0.52 -10.12 21.75
N ASP A 215 -1.13 -9.32 20.88
CA ASP A 215 -0.86 -7.89 20.78
C ASP A 215 -1.66 -7.06 21.81
N TYR A 216 -2.67 -7.65 22.47
CA TYR A 216 -3.49 -6.94 23.44
C TYR A 216 -2.81 -6.87 24.80
N PRO A 217 -2.68 -5.68 25.42
CA PRO A 217 -1.99 -5.54 26.70
C PRO A 217 -2.70 -6.25 27.86
N TRP A 218 -4.01 -6.47 27.77
CA TRP A 218 -4.79 -7.20 28.78
C TRP A 218 -4.79 -8.72 28.59
N ALA A 219 -4.32 -9.25 27.45
CA ALA A 219 -4.27 -10.70 27.23
C ALA A 219 -3.25 -11.42 28.13
N VAL A 220 -2.30 -10.68 28.72
CA VAL A 220 -1.25 -11.21 29.60
C VAL A 220 -1.66 -11.17 31.09
N MET A 221 -2.79 -10.56 31.45
CA MET A 221 -3.21 -10.38 32.85
C MET A 221 -3.86 -11.65 33.49
N GLY A 222 -3.69 -12.83 32.89
CA GLY A 222 -4.22 -14.09 33.39
C GLY A 222 -3.23 -14.98 34.15
N GLU A 223 -1.93 -14.69 34.10
CA GLU A 223 -0.88 -15.50 34.73
C GLU A 223 0.15 -14.60 35.43
N GLU A 224 -0.16 -14.17 36.66
CA GLU A 224 0.77 -13.79 37.76
C GLU A 224 0.07 -12.84 38.73
N PHE A 225 -0.95 -13.32 39.44
CA PHE A 225 -1.31 -12.81 40.76
C PHE A 225 -1.95 -13.94 41.60
N ALA A 226 -1.09 -14.86 42.05
CA ALA A 226 -1.29 -15.70 43.24
C ALA A 226 0.07 -15.93 43.90
#